data_AF-A0A936U1U1-F1
#
_entry.id   AF-A0A936U1U1-F1
#
_cell.length_a   1.000
_cell.length_b   1.000
_cell.length_c   1.000
_cell.angle_alpha   90.00
_cell.angle_beta   90.00
_cell.angle_gamma   90.00
#
_symmetry.space_group_name_H-M   'P 1'
#
loop_
_entity.id
_entity.type
_entity.pdbx_description
1 polymer ?
#
loop_
_entity_poly.entity_id
_entity_poly.type
_entity_poly.pdbx_seq_one_letter_code
_entity_poly.pdbx_strand_id
1 'polypeptide(L)'
;MELEEYAKGVYVAPASGVAGDTGKSMDGLIIQLQRGVNDLSMNSITLGTLDEATIFDQVETFVDGIAETYQQVQMDVCMSPKWVRAYHRDKRAAGYYDYKSSREINSEIDFTPMAVRALPSLSGTDVIFATPKVNLLHLTKKSKNKTNIKIEEYRRNVSFYCDWWEGIGFGINGAVWTNLLKP
;
A
#
# COMPACT_ATOMS: atom_id res chain seq x y z
N MET A 1 3.51 0.32 15.14
CA MET A 1 4.35 1.28 14.42
C MET A 1 4.34 0.94 12.93
N GLU A 2 5.01 -0.13 12.49
CA GLU A 2 5.18 -0.46 11.05
C GLU A 2 3.88 -0.48 10.22
N LEU A 3 2.82 -1.18 10.64
CA LEU A 3 1.65 -1.39 9.77
C LEU A 3 0.74 -0.16 9.63
N GLU A 4 0.54 0.61 10.70
CA GLU A 4 -0.31 1.82 10.65
C GLU A 4 0.47 3.02 10.08
N GLU A 5 1.78 3.11 10.29
CA GLU A 5 2.59 4.24 9.80
C GLU A 5 2.89 4.17 8.31
N TYR A 6 3.14 2.97 7.76
CA TYR A 6 3.54 2.84 6.36
C TYR A 6 2.47 3.31 5.38
N ALA A 7 1.19 3.12 5.67
CA ALA A 7 0.11 3.57 4.77
C ALA A 7 -0.66 4.79 5.28
N LYS A 8 -1.06 4.79 6.56
CA LYS A 8 -1.96 5.79 7.14
C LYS A 8 -1.24 6.84 7.98
N GLY A 9 0.08 6.75 8.10
CA GLY A 9 0.85 7.68 8.92
C GLY A 9 0.65 9.13 8.50
N VAL A 10 0.48 10.01 9.47
CA VAL A 10 0.42 11.46 9.25
C VAL A 10 1.46 12.10 10.16
N TYR A 11 2.51 12.66 9.56
CA TYR A 11 3.61 13.21 10.33
C TYR A 11 3.15 14.33 11.26
N VAL A 12 3.52 14.24 12.54
CA VAL A 12 3.36 15.31 13.51
C VAL A 12 4.67 15.48 14.27
N ALA A 13 5.20 16.70 14.28
CA ALA A 13 6.42 17.01 15.00
C ALA A 13 6.25 16.71 16.51
N PRO A 14 7.14 15.92 17.13
CA PRO A 14 7.05 15.60 18.54
C PRO A 14 7.30 16.85 19.40
N ALA A 15 6.54 16.98 20.49
CA ALA A 15 6.78 18.03 21.48
C ALA A 15 8.01 17.68 22.34
N SER A 16 8.81 18.67 22.69
CA SER A 16 10.02 18.47 23.50
C SER A 16 9.69 17.75 24.81
N GLY A 17 10.32 16.59 25.03
CA GLY A 17 10.14 15.79 26.25
C GLY A 17 8.87 14.93 26.30
N VAL A 18 8.07 14.88 25.22
CA VAL A 18 6.88 14.02 25.11
C VAL A 18 7.10 13.00 24.01
N ALA A 19 6.85 11.72 24.31
CA ALA A 19 6.89 10.67 23.30
C ALA A 19 5.82 10.94 22.22
N GLY A 20 6.19 10.81 20.95
CA GLY A 20 5.24 10.93 19.85
C GLY A 20 4.22 9.79 19.85
N ASP A 21 3.01 10.07 19.35
CA ASP A 21 2.00 9.02 19.18
C ASP A 21 2.42 8.04 18.09
N THR A 22 2.06 6.77 18.27
CA THR A 22 2.16 5.76 17.21
C THR A 22 1.32 6.19 16.00
N GLY A 23 1.87 6.10 14.79
CA GLY A 23 1.16 6.56 13.58
C GLY A 23 1.59 7.94 13.11
N LYS A 24 2.40 8.68 13.88
CA LYS A 24 2.72 10.10 13.59
C LYS A 24 4.20 10.39 13.33
N SER A 25 5.00 9.34 13.16
CA SER A 25 6.45 9.43 12.92
C SER A 25 6.82 9.79 11.48
N MET A 26 5.96 9.50 10.50
CA MET A 26 6.18 9.72 9.07
C MET A 26 4.86 9.87 8.30
N ASP A 27 4.95 10.47 7.11
CA ASP A 27 3.86 10.50 6.14
C ASP A 27 3.78 9.15 5.40
N GLY A 28 2.67 8.44 5.56
CA GLY A 28 2.40 7.17 4.91
C GLY A 28 2.03 7.31 3.43
N LEU A 29 1.91 6.16 2.76
CA LEU A 29 1.61 6.07 1.33
C LEU A 29 0.35 6.83 0.91
N ILE A 30 -0.72 6.83 1.72
CA ILE A 30 -1.98 7.51 1.35
C ILE A 30 -1.78 9.02 1.24
N ILE A 31 -1.05 9.62 2.19
CA ILE A 31 -0.73 11.06 2.15
C ILE A 31 0.16 11.39 0.96
N GLN A 32 1.14 10.53 0.65
CA GLN A 32 2.00 10.71 -0.52
C GLN A 32 1.23 10.61 -1.84
N LEU A 33 0.31 9.65 -1.96
CA LEU A 33 -0.58 9.52 -3.11
C LEU A 33 -1.47 10.76 -3.26
N GLN A 34 -2.11 11.22 -2.18
CA GLN A 34 -2.97 12.40 -2.20
C GLN A 34 -2.18 13.67 -2.61
N ARG A 35 -0.96 13.85 -2.08
CA ARG A 35 -0.09 14.96 -2.50
C ARG A 35 0.27 14.84 -3.97
N GLY A 36 0.64 13.66 -4.43
CA GLY A 36 0.95 13.40 -5.84
C GLY A 36 -0.20 13.72 -6.79
N VAL A 37 -1.43 13.37 -6.41
CA VAL A 37 -2.66 13.69 -7.15
C VAL A 37 -2.94 15.21 -7.12
N ASN A 38 -2.81 15.86 -5.95
CA ASN A 38 -3.04 17.30 -5.81
C ASN A 38 -2.08 18.13 -6.68
N ASP A 39 -0.82 17.69 -6.73
CA ASP A 39 0.29 18.29 -7.49
C ASP A 39 0.28 17.88 -8.97
N LEU A 40 -0.68 17.04 -9.41
CA LEU A 40 -0.79 16.51 -10.77
C LEU A 40 0.45 15.74 -11.24
N SER A 41 1.23 15.20 -10.29
CA SER A 41 2.43 14.40 -10.58
C SER A 41 2.16 12.90 -10.66
N MET A 42 1.03 12.44 -10.09
CA MET A 42 0.55 11.06 -10.13
C MET A 42 -0.78 10.98 -10.87
N ASN A 43 -1.08 9.80 -11.44
CA ASN A 43 -2.28 9.59 -12.21
C ASN A 43 -3.44 9.18 -11.29
N SER A 44 -4.58 9.85 -11.49
CA SER A 44 -5.83 9.56 -10.79
C SER A 44 -6.80 8.88 -11.75
N ILE A 45 -7.39 7.77 -11.32
CA ILE A 45 -8.41 7.03 -12.06
C ILE A 45 -9.70 7.11 -11.26
N THR A 46 -10.73 7.71 -11.86
CA THR A 46 -12.03 7.85 -11.21
C THR A 46 -12.71 6.49 -11.11
N LEU A 47 -12.81 5.97 -9.90
CA LEU A 47 -13.65 4.82 -9.57
C LEU A 47 -14.86 5.29 -8.75
N GLY A 48 -15.98 4.58 -8.90
CA GLY A 48 -17.12 4.73 -7.98
C GLY A 48 -16.78 4.19 -6.59
N THR A 49 -17.76 4.25 -5.68
CA THR A 49 -17.64 3.61 -4.36
C THR A 49 -17.36 2.12 -4.52
N LEU A 50 -16.35 1.60 -3.82
CA LEU A 50 -16.02 0.18 -3.87
C LEU A 50 -17.16 -0.65 -3.27
N ASP A 51 -17.55 -1.72 -3.98
CA ASP A 51 -18.61 -2.63 -3.55
C ASP A 51 -18.16 -4.08 -3.71
N GLU A 52 -18.43 -4.92 -2.70
CA GLU A 52 -18.02 -6.33 -2.69
C GLU A 52 -18.66 -7.15 -3.82
N ALA A 53 -19.77 -6.68 -4.39
CA ALA A 53 -20.49 -7.33 -5.49
C ALA A 53 -20.05 -6.87 -6.90
N THR A 54 -19.23 -5.82 -7.01
CA THR A 54 -18.75 -5.29 -8.30
C THR A 54 -17.25 -5.04 -8.33
N ILE A 55 -16.54 -5.42 -7.26
CA ILE A 55 -15.12 -5.15 -7.09
C ILE A 55 -14.26 -5.79 -8.20
N PHE A 56 -14.70 -6.90 -8.79
CA PHE A 56 -14.03 -7.52 -9.92
C PHE A 56 -14.00 -6.55 -11.12
N ASP A 57 -15.19 -6.10 -11.56
CA ASP A 57 -15.33 -5.16 -12.68
C ASP A 57 -14.66 -3.80 -12.38
N GLN A 58 -14.69 -3.35 -11.12
CA GLN A 58 -14.02 -2.12 -10.69
C GLN A 58 -12.50 -2.20 -10.80
N VAL A 59 -11.91 -3.36 -10.47
CA VAL A 59 -10.47 -3.58 -10.62
C VAL A 59 -10.07 -3.65 -12.09
N GLU A 60 -10.88 -4.28 -12.95
CA GLU A 60 -10.65 -4.26 -14.40
C GLU A 60 -10.73 -2.83 -14.96
N THR A 61 -11.77 -2.08 -14.59
CA THR A 61 -11.92 -0.67 -14.97
C THR A 61 -10.71 0.17 -14.52
N PHE A 62 -10.18 -0.12 -13.32
CA PHE A 62 -8.97 0.54 -12.82
C PHE A 62 -7.73 0.20 -13.67
N VAL A 63 -7.57 -1.06 -14.06
CA VAL A 63 -6.42 -1.50 -14.89
C VAL A 63 -6.52 -0.94 -16.31
N ASP A 64 -7.71 -0.90 -16.89
CA ASP A 64 -7.96 -0.31 -18.21
C ASP A 64 -7.69 1.20 -18.24
N GLY A 65 -7.87 1.88 -17.10
CA GLY A 65 -7.52 3.29 -16.93
C GLY A 65 -6.01 3.57 -16.85
N ILE A 66 -5.16 2.55 -16.73
CA ILE A 66 -3.69 2.70 -16.76
C ILE A 66 -3.28 2.96 -18.21
N ALA A 67 -2.32 3.88 -18.41
CA ALA A 67 -1.77 4.20 -19.72
C ALA A 67 -1.29 2.93 -20.46
N GLU A 68 -1.64 2.81 -21.75
CA GLU A 68 -1.39 1.64 -22.60
C GLU A 68 0.08 1.16 -22.56
N THR A 69 1.03 2.10 -22.51
CA THR A 69 2.46 1.80 -22.41
C THR A 69 2.84 0.98 -21.17
N TYR A 70 2.06 1.12 -20.08
CA TYR A 70 2.27 0.41 -18.82
C TYR A 70 1.36 -0.81 -18.66
N GLN A 71 0.35 -1.00 -19.51
CA GLN A 71 -0.57 -2.14 -19.42
C GLN A 71 0.14 -3.49 -19.63
N GLN A 72 1.23 -3.50 -20.41
CA GLN A 72 2.08 -4.69 -20.64
C GLN A 72 3.23 -4.84 -19.62
N VAL A 73 3.32 -3.94 -18.64
CA VAL A 73 4.35 -3.98 -17.60
C VAL A 73 3.81 -4.70 -16.37
N GLN A 74 4.61 -5.60 -15.79
CA GLN A 74 4.26 -6.26 -14.54
C GLN A 74 4.16 -5.24 -13.40
N MET A 75 2.94 -5.02 -12.91
CA MET A 75 2.62 -4.10 -11.81
C MET A 75 1.83 -4.79 -10.71
N ASP A 76 2.05 -4.34 -9.48
CA ASP A 76 1.29 -4.78 -8.31
C ASP A 76 0.14 -3.79 -8.07
N VAL A 77 -1.10 -4.25 -8.19
CA VAL A 77 -2.31 -3.51 -7.79
C VAL A 77 -2.52 -3.71 -6.29
N CYS A 78 -2.08 -2.74 -5.50
CA CYS A 78 -2.12 -2.77 -4.05
C CYS A 78 -3.47 -2.27 -3.52
N MET A 79 -4.10 -3.07 -2.66
CA MET A 79 -5.34 -2.71 -1.97
C MET A 79 -5.43 -3.37 -0.59
N SER A 80 -6.48 -3.04 0.17
CA SER A 80 -6.70 -3.62 1.49
C SER A 80 -6.94 -5.14 1.41
N PRO A 81 -6.54 -5.92 2.43
CA PRO A 81 -6.78 -7.37 2.44
C PRO A 81 -8.27 -7.76 2.36
N LYS A 82 -9.17 -6.86 2.79
CA LYS A 82 -10.61 -7.02 2.66
C LYS A 82 -11.01 -7.03 1.17
N TRP A 83 -10.52 -6.03 0.42
CA TRP A 83 -10.85 -5.87 -1.01
C TRP A 83 -10.24 -6.98 -1.86
N VAL A 84 -9.02 -7.43 -1.58
CA VAL A 84 -8.44 -8.60 -2.27
C VAL A 84 -9.29 -9.86 -2.07
N ARG A 85 -9.79 -10.07 -0.84
CA ARG A 85 -10.68 -11.20 -0.56
C ARG A 85 -12.02 -11.07 -1.29
N ALA A 86 -12.58 -9.86 -1.34
CA ALA A 86 -13.81 -9.57 -2.07
C ALA A 86 -13.63 -9.83 -3.57
N TYR A 87 -12.55 -9.33 -4.18
CA TYR A 87 -12.17 -9.56 -5.57
C TYR A 87 -12.16 -11.05 -5.94
N HIS A 88 -11.49 -11.88 -5.14
CA HIS A 88 -11.45 -13.32 -5.39
C HIS A 88 -12.81 -14.02 -5.23
N ARG A 89 -13.69 -13.52 -4.34
CA ARG A 89 -15.03 -14.06 -4.14
C ARG A 89 -15.97 -13.67 -5.28
N ASP A 90 -15.87 -12.45 -5.75
CA ASP A 90 -16.66 -11.90 -6.84
C ASP A 90 -16.31 -12.57 -8.17
N LYS A 91 -15.01 -12.69 -8.48
CA LYS A 91 -14.50 -13.48 -9.61
C LYS A 91 -15.02 -14.93 -9.60
N ARG A 92 -15.19 -15.52 -8.41
CA ARG A 92 -15.77 -16.86 -8.24
C ARG A 92 -17.27 -16.88 -8.50
N ALA A 93 -18.00 -15.88 -8.01
CA ALA A 93 -19.42 -15.74 -8.24
C ALA A 93 -19.76 -15.55 -9.73
N ALA A 94 -18.90 -14.81 -10.45
CA ALA A 94 -19.02 -14.60 -11.90
C ALA A 94 -18.70 -15.84 -12.76
N GLY A 95 -18.21 -16.93 -12.17
CA GLY A 95 -17.95 -18.19 -12.85
C GLY A 95 -16.57 -18.31 -13.50
N TYR A 96 -15.66 -17.35 -13.32
CA TYR A 96 -14.31 -17.35 -13.91
C TYR A 96 -13.29 -18.18 -13.10
N TYR A 97 -13.70 -19.34 -12.58
CA TYR A 97 -12.82 -20.25 -11.83
C TYR A 97 -12.80 -21.64 -12.45
N ASP A 98 -11.76 -21.93 -13.24
CA ASP A 98 -11.47 -23.27 -13.79
C ASP A 98 -10.44 -24.05 -12.96
N TYR A 99 -10.02 -23.51 -11.82
CA TYR A 99 -9.02 -24.12 -10.96
C TYR A 99 -9.55 -25.35 -10.22
N LYS A 100 -8.79 -26.45 -10.26
CA LYS A 100 -9.18 -27.74 -9.68
C LYS A 100 -9.08 -27.74 -8.15
N SER A 101 -8.42 -26.74 -7.57
CA SER A 101 -8.15 -26.64 -6.13
C SER A 101 -7.96 -25.20 -5.65
N SER A 102 -8.25 -24.94 -4.38
CA SER A 102 -7.99 -23.64 -3.72
C SER A 102 -6.52 -23.25 -3.65
N ARG A 103 -5.59 -24.17 -3.95
CA ARG A 103 -4.14 -23.91 -4.03
C ARG A 103 -3.69 -23.32 -5.37
N GLU A 104 -4.51 -23.42 -6.40
CA GLU A 104 -4.21 -22.94 -7.76
C GLU A 104 -4.73 -21.51 -8.00
N ILE A 105 -5.33 -20.89 -6.97
CA ILE A 105 -5.83 -19.51 -7.05
C ILE A 105 -4.64 -18.56 -7.14
N ASN A 106 -4.42 -18.00 -8.34
CA ASN A 106 -3.49 -16.90 -8.56
C ASN A 106 -4.16 -15.55 -8.27
N SER A 107 -3.34 -14.53 -8.02
CA SER A 107 -3.77 -13.14 -7.85
C SER A 107 -3.54 -12.31 -9.12
N GLU A 108 -3.30 -12.97 -10.24
CA GLU A 108 -3.15 -12.33 -11.55
C GLU A 108 -4.50 -11.78 -12.01
N ILE A 109 -4.44 -10.66 -12.71
CA ILE A 109 -5.59 -10.02 -13.34
C ILE A 109 -5.68 -10.57 -14.77
N ASP A 110 -6.88 -10.95 -15.20
CA ASP A 110 -7.03 -11.63 -16.49
C ASP A 110 -6.60 -10.70 -17.64
N PHE A 111 -6.03 -11.29 -18.69
CA PHE A 111 -5.54 -10.57 -19.88
C PHE A 111 -4.43 -9.53 -19.64
N THR A 112 -3.87 -9.43 -18.43
CA THR A 112 -2.78 -8.50 -18.11
C THR A 112 -1.67 -9.20 -17.32
N PRO A 113 -0.42 -8.69 -17.39
CA PRO A 113 0.69 -9.19 -16.57
C PRO A 113 0.63 -8.68 -15.12
N MET A 114 -0.45 -8.01 -14.72
CA MET A 114 -0.59 -7.39 -13.40
C MET A 114 -1.14 -8.36 -12.37
N ALA A 115 -0.86 -8.09 -11.10
CA ALA A 115 -1.36 -8.91 -10.00
C ALA A 115 -1.91 -8.05 -8.87
N VAL A 116 -3.03 -8.49 -8.30
CA VAL A 116 -3.60 -7.93 -7.07
C VAL A 116 -2.73 -8.34 -5.88
N ARG A 117 -2.33 -7.37 -5.07
CA ARG A 117 -1.54 -7.60 -3.85
C ARG A 117 -2.23 -7.01 -2.64
N ALA A 118 -2.43 -7.84 -1.62
CA ALA A 118 -2.93 -7.38 -0.34
C ALA A 118 -1.82 -6.64 0.41
N LEU A 119 -2.05 -5.38 0.76
CA LEU A 119 -1.17 -4.62 1.61
C LEU A 119 -1.82 -4.43 2.99
N PRO A 120 -1.36 -5.13 4.04
CA PRO A 120 -1.98 -5.05 5.36
C PRO A 120 -2.08 -3.63 5.93
N SER A 121 -1.13 -2.76 5.60
CA SER A 121 -1.15 -1.35 6.04
C SER A 121 -2.35 -0.56 5.50
N LEU A 122 -2.95 -0.97 4.37
CA LEU A 122 -4.18 -0.38 3.83
C LEU A 122 -5.47 -0.92 4.47
N SER A 123 -5.38 -1.75 5.51
CA SER A 123 -6.57 -2.31 6.16
C SER A 123 -7.54 -1.22 6.65
N GLY A 124 -8.81 -1.34 6.28
CA GLY A 124 -9.85 -0.36 6.61
C GLY A 124 -9.89 0.87 5.70
N THR A 125 -9.15 0.87 4.60
CA THR A 125 -9.19 1.93 3.57
C THR A 125 -9.68 1.38 2.24
N ASP A 126 -10.27 2.27 1.44
CA ASP A 126 -10.79 1.99 0.10
C ASP A 126 -9.84 2.50 -0.98
N VAL A 127 -8.57 2.74 -0.61
CA VAL A 127 -7.54 3.20 -1.53
C VAL A 127 -6.98 2.02 -2.32
N ILE A 128 -6.97 2.18 -3.64
CA ILE A 128 -6.32 1.29 -4.60
C ILE A 128 -5.21 2.10 -5.26
N PHE A 129 -4.04 1.48 -5.40
CA PHE A 129 -2.97 2.04 -6.23
C PHE A 129 -2.24 0.94 -7.00
N ALA A 130 -1.75 1.28 -8.20
CA ALA A 130 -0.88 0.43 -9.00
C ALA A 130 0.45 1.12 -9.26
N THR A 131 1.51 0.33 -9.19
CA THR A 131 2.87 0.78 -9.49
C THR A 131 3.75 -0.41 -9.86
N PRO A 132 4.77 -0.24 -10.73
CA PRO A 132 5.78 -1.26 -10.93
C PRO A 132 6.49 -1.60 -9.62
N LYS A 133 6.81 -2.88 -9.41
CA LYS A 133 7.44 -3.36 -8.16
C LYS A 133 8.75 -2.62 -7.82
N VAL A 134 9.52 -2.25 -8.84
CA VAL A 134 10.79 -1.50 -8.70
C VAL A 134 10.58 -0.04 -8.30
N ASN A 135 9.38 0.50 -8.52
CA ASN A 135 9.06 1.89 -8.25
C ASN A 135 8.66 2.12 -6.79
N LEU A 136 8.18 1.09 -6.10
CA LEU A 136 7.89 1.15 -4.66
C LEU A 136 9.18 0.98 -3.86
N LEU A 137 9.67 2.08 -3.30
CA LEU A 137 10.95 2.12 -2.59
C LEU A 137 10.71 2.04 -1.08
N HIS A 138 11.33 1.04 -0.45
CA HIS A 138 11.50 0.97 1.00
C HIS A 138 12.99 1.17 1.31
N LEU A 139 13.33 2.36 1.78
CA LEU A 139 14.70 2.75 2.12
C LEU A 139 14.92 2.59 3.60
N THR A 140 15.99 1.87 3.96
CA THR A 140 16.44 1.73 5.34
C THR A 140 17.90 2.16 5.43
N LYS A 141 18.27 2.84 6.52
CA LYS A 141 19.67 3.23 6.73
C LYS A 141 20.53 1.98 6.97
N LYS A 142 21.57 1.78 6.16
CA LYS A 142 22.38 0.55 6.16
C LYS A 142 23.10 0.29 7.51
N SER A 143 22.82 -0.90 8.05
CA SER A 143 23.62 -1.79 8.93
C SER A 143 24.05 -1.43 10.37
N LYS A 144 23.53 -0.42 11.08
CA LYS A 144 23.92 -0.29 12.51
C LYS A 144 22.84 -0.07 13.55
N ASN A 145 21.69 0.52 13.25
CA ASN A 145 20.83 0.98 14.35
C ASN A 145 19.80 -0.07 14.81
N LYS A 146 19.22 -0.87 13.91
CA LYS A 146 18.17 -1.87 14.25
C LYS A 146 18.62 -2.95 15.25
N THR A 147 19.91 -3.27 15.30
CA THR A 147 20.47 -4.32 16.15
C THR A 147 21.18 -3.79 17.39
N ASN A 148 21.42 -2.48 17.47
CA ASN A 148 22.09 -1.86 18.60
C ASN A 148 21.06 -1.51 19.67
N ILE A 149 20.70 -2.52 20.45
CA ILE A 149 19.76 -2.38 21.56
C ILE A 149 20.55 -1.95 22.80
N LYS A 150 20.25 -0.76 23.33
CA LYS A 150 20.79 -0.32 24.62
C LYS A 150 19.88 -0.85 25.72
N ILE A 151 20.46 -1.60 26.65
CA ILE A 151 19.76 -2.17 27.79
C ILE A 151 20.19 -1.38 29.02
N GLU A 152 19.22 -0.82 29.74
CA GLU A 152 19.45 -0.15 31.02
C GLU A 152 18.62 -0.82 32.11
N GLU A 153 19.29 -1.33 33.13
CA GLU A 153 18.65 -1.89 34.32
C GLU A 153 18.70 -0.87 35.46
N TYR A 154 17.54 -0.37 35.88
CA TYR A 154 17.43 0.54 37.01
C TYR A 154 16.13 0.30 37.78
N ARG A 155 16.21 0.29 39.12
CA ARG A 155 15.06 0.08 40.04
C ARG A 155 14.19 -1.15 39.70
N ARG A 156 14.83 -2.29 39.37
CA ARG A 156 14.15 -3.55 38.96
C ARG A 156 13.30 -3.46 37.69
N ASN A 157 13.48 -2.41 36.90
CA ASN A 157 12.94 -2.30 35.55
C ASN A 157 14.08 -2.40 34.53
N VAL A 158 13.82 -3.12 33.44
CA VAL A 158 14.74 -3.25 32.30
C VAL A 158 14.16 -2.43 31.16
N SER A 159 14.88 -1.40 30.73
CA SER A 159 14.49 -0.57 29.60
C SER A 159 15.31 -0.96 28.37
N PHE A 160 14.63 -1.18 27.24
CA PHE A 160 15.25 -1.48 25.96
C PHE A 160 15.06 -0.27 25.03
N TYR A 161 16.16 0.31 24.56
CA TYR A 161 16.16 1.40 23.61
C TYR A 161 16.73 0.93 22.27
N CYS A 162 16.03 1.23 21.18
CA CYS A 162 16.47 0.94 19.83
C CYS A 162 16.00 2.07 18.92
N ASP A 163 16.91 2.54 18.06
CA ASP A 163 16.60 3.55 17.06
C ASP A 163 16.68 2.92 15.68
N TRP A 164 15.78 3.29 14.78
CA TRP A 164 15.90 2.94 13.37
C TRP A 164 15.31 4.04 12.48
N TRP A 165 15.72 4.03 11.21
CA TRP A 165 15.31 5.02 10.23
C TRP A 165 14.82 4.30 9.00
N GLU A 166 13.58 4.61 8.62
CA GLU A 166 12.89 4.05 7.46
C GLU A 166 12.26 5.18 6.67
N GLY A 167 12.28 5.03 5.35
CA GLY A 167 11.57 5.89 4.43
C GLY A 167 10.84 5.01 3.42
N ILE A 168 9.61 5.38 3.12
CA ILE A 168 8.78 4.70 2.12
C ILE A 168 8.34 5.74 1.10
N GLY A 169 8.31 5.36 -0.18
CA GLY A 169 7.71 6.17 -1.22
C GLY A 169 7.89 5.61 -2.61
N PHE A 170 7.76 6.49 -3.60
CA PHE A 170 7.83 6.14 -5.02
C PHE A 170 9.06 6.78 -5.68
N GLY A 171 9.74 6.03 -6.54
CA GLY A 171 10.88 6.56 -7.30
C GLY A 171 10.45 7.52 -8.42
N ILE A 172 9.32 7.23 -9.07
CA ILE A 172 8.76 7.95 -10.21
C ILE A 172 7.25 8.10 -9.99
N ASN A 173 6.78 9.33 -9.77
CA ASN A 173 5.36 9.61 -9.53
C ASN A 173 4.49 9.34 -10.76
N GLY A 174 4.98 9.63 -11.97
CA GLY A 174 4.23 9.41 -13.21
C GLY A 174 3.95 7.93 -13.53
N ALA A 175 4.62 6.99 -12.86
CA ALA A 175 4.39 5.55 -12.95
C ALA A 175 3.55 5.02 -11.76
N VAL A 176 2.72 5.88 -11.18
CA VAL A 176 1.78 5.54 -10.10
C VAL A 176 0.38 5.92 -10.55
N TRP A 177 -0.57 5.00 -10.36
CA TRP A 177 -2.00 5.21 -10.57
C TRP A 177 -2.73 4.96 -9.26
N THR A 178 -3.73 5.77 -8.94
CA THR A 178 -4.55 5.61 -7.74
C THR A 178 -6.00 6.00 -7.98
N ASN A 179 -6.91 5.46 -7.18
CA ASN A 179 -8.33 5.85 -7.19
C ASN A 179 -8.64 7.12 -6.39
N LEU A 180 -7.64 7.73 -5.75
CA LEU A 180 -7.81 9.01 -5.08
C LEU A 180 -8.05 10.12 -6.10
N LEU A 181 -9.03 10.97 -5.80
CA LEU A 181 -9.37 12.14 -6.60
C LEU A 181 -8.77 13.40 -5.99
N LYS A 182 -8.62 14.42 -6.83
CA LYS A 182 -8.34 15.77 -6.35
C LYS A 182 -9.60 16.29 -5.62
N PRO A 183 -9.48 16.78 -4.37
CA PRO A 183 -10.61 17.35 -3.63
C PRO A 183 -11.11 18.65 -4.27
#